data_AF-A0A060CRD7-F1
#
_entry.id   AF-A0A060CRD7-F1
#
_cell.length_a   1.000
_cell.length_b   1.000
_cell.length_c   1.000
_cell.angle_alpha   90.00
_cell.angle_beta   90.00
_cell.angle_gamma   90.00
#
_symmetry.space_group_name_H-M   'P 1'
#
loop_
_entity.id
_entity.type
_entity.pdbx_description
1 polymer ?
#
loop_
_entity_poly.entity_id
_entity_poly.type
_entity_poly.pdbx_seq_one_letter_code
_entity_poly.pdbx_strand_id
1 'polypeptide(L)' 'MGAAGWRSVWTPCGEVTHIGGQSWRGDPAPMLAAHHDSAARYVRLVYPRWWQAPIRSAVSAGLAARRRAEVAASRHGAH' A
#
# COMPACT_ATOMS: atom_id res chain seq x y z
N MET A 1 3.07 -13.07 17.42
CA MET A 1 3.71 -14.37 17.16
C MET A 1 4.92 -14.57 18.07
N GLY A 2 5.98 -13.75 18.01
CA GLY A 2 7.12 -13.86 18.94
C GLY A 2 6.79 -13.54 20.41
N ALA A 3 6.01 -12.50 20.69
CA ALA A 3 5.66 -12.10 22.06
C ALA A 3 4.55 -12.95 22.71
N ALA A 4 3.85 -13.78 21.93
CA ALA A 4 2.71 -14.57 22.40
C ALA A 4 3.07 -16.06 22.66
N GLY A 5 4.36 -16.43 22.59
CA GLY A 5 4.84 -17.79 22.89
C GLY A 5 4.59 -18.83 21.80
N TRP A 6 4.16 -18.43 20.60
CA TRP A 6 3.88 -19.36 19.51
C TRP A 6 5.19 -19.83 18.86
N ARG A 7 5.42 -21.14 18.81
CA ARG A 7 6.57 -21.75 18.12
C ARG A 7 6.34 -21.72 16.61
N SER A 8 7.29 -21.13 15.88
CA SER A 8 7.40 -21.33 14.43
C SER A 8 7.94 -22.73 14.17
N VAL A 9 7.20 -23.56 13.44
CA VAL A 9 7.62 -24.92 13.06
C VAL A 9 7.95 -24.91 11.58
N TRP A 10 9.18 -25.27 11.22
CA TRP A 10 9.63 -25.38 9.84
C TRP A 10 9.17 -26.72 9.24
N THR A 11 8.41 -26.67 8.14
CA THR A 11 7.94 -27.86 7.41
C THR A 11 8.45 -27.79 5.96
N PRO A 12 9.52 -28.52 5.61
CA PRO A 12 10.15 -28.43 4.29
C PRO A 12 9.31 -29.05 3.16
N CYS A 13 8.35 -29.91 3.49
CA CYS A 13 7.45 -30.55 2.53
C CYS A 13 6.12 -29.78 2.35
N GLY A 14 5.97 -28.63 3.01
CA GLY A 14 4.76 -27.83 2.92
C GLY A 14 4.72 -27.10 1.59
N GLU A 15 3.72 -27.40 0.77
CA GLU A 15 3.45 -26.63 -0.44
C GLU A 15 2.54 -25.45 -0.08
N VAL A 16 3.05 -24.23 -0.28
CA VAL A 16 2.28 -23.01 -0.08
C VAL A 16 1.90 -22.47 -1.44
N THR A 17 0.63 -22.63 -1.81
CA THR A 17 0.09 -21.96 -2.99
C THR A 17 -0.17 -20.50 -2.66
N HIS A 18 0.68 -19.60 -3.14
CA HIS A 18 0.41 -18.17 -3.05
C HIS A 18 -0.68 -17.80 -4.05
N ILE A 19 -1.92 -17.81 -3.58
CA ILE A 19 -3.07 -17.34 -4.34
C ILE A 19 -3.05 -15.80 -4.31
N GLY A 20 -2.08 -15.21 -5.00
CA GLY A 20 -1.69 -13.81 -4.81
C GLY A 20 -2.86 -12.84 -4.97
N GLY A 21 -2.97 -11.87 -4.07
CA GLY A 21 -3.79 -10.65 -4.25
C GLY A 21 -5.23 -10.86 -4.72
N GLN A 22 -5.92 -11.97 -4.41
CA GLN A 22 -7.30 -12.18 -4.86
C GLN A 22 -8.22 -11.03 -4.44
N SER A 23 -8.08 -10.57 -3.20
CA SER A 23 -8.81 -9.41 -2.67
C SER A 23 -8.45 -8.10 -3.38
N TRP A 24 -7.19 -7.94 -3.83
CA TRP A 24 -6.75 -6.79 -4.63
C TRP A 24 -7.31 -6.81 -6.05
N ARG A 25 -7.30 -7.99 -6.68
CA ARG A 25 -7.75 -8.17 -8.06
C ARG A 25 -9.25 -7.92 -8.19
N GLY A 26 -10.05 -8.30 -7.19
CA GLY A 26 -11.50 -8.09 -7.16
C GLY A 26 -11.92 -6.65 -6.84
N ASP A 27 -11.23 -5.99 -5.92
CA ASP A 27 -11.45 -4.56 -5.61
C ASP A 27 -10.12 -3.88 -5.27
N PRO A 28 -9.47 -3.21 -6.23
CA PRO A 28 -8.18 -2.58 -6.00
C PRO A 28 -8.29 -1.26 -5.20
N ALA A 29 -9.47 -0.67 -5.06
CA ALA A 29 -9.57 0.67 -4.47
C ALA A 29 -9.10 0.76 -2.99
N PRO A 30 -9.42 -0.20 -2.10
CA PRO A 30 -9.02 -0.16 -0.69
C PRO A 30 -7.52 -0.28 -0.46
N MET A 31 -6.85 -1.23 -1.13
CA MET A 31 -5.40 -1.38 -0.97
C MET A 31 -4.65 -0.20 -1.61
N LEU A 32 -5.15 0.35 -2.72
CA LEU A 32 -4.51 1.49 -3.37
C LEU A 32 -4.59 2.73 -2.48
N ALA A 33 -5.72 2.91 -1.78
CA ALA A 33 -5.85 3.89 -0.72
C ALA A 33 -4.80 3.70 0.37
N ALA A 34 -4.74 2.51 0.97
CA ALA A 34 -3.83 2.20 2.06
C ALA A 34 -2.35 2.36 1.64
N HIS A 35 -2.02 1.97 0.40
CA HIS A 35 -0.69 2.11 -0.15
C HIS A 35 -0.27 3.58 -0.27
N HIS A 36 -1.09 4.42 -0.89
CA HIS A 36 -0.79 5.85 -1.03
C HIS A 36 -0.75 6.59 0.31
N ASP A 37 -1.62 6.23 1.27
CA ASP A 37 -1.57 6.78 2.62
C ASP A 37 -0.27 6.40 3.34
N SER A 38 0.17 5.14 3.19
CA SER A 38 1.45 4.69 3.74
C SER A 38 2.64 5.43 3.13
N ALA A 39 2.61 5.71 1.82
CA ALA A 39 3.64 6.48 1.13
C ALA A 39 3.67 7.94 1.60
N ALA A 40 2.52 8.59 1.77
CA ALA A 40 2.43 9.94 2.32
C ALA A 40 2.98 9.99 3.77
N ARG A 41 2.70 8.96 4.58
CA ARG A 41 3.27 8.83 5.93
C ARG A 41 4.79 8.66 5.89
N TYR A 42 5.32 7.82 5.01
CA TYR A 42 6.76 7.62 4.85
C TYR A 42 7.48 8.94 4.51
N VAL A 43 6.94 9.71 3.56
CA VAL A 43 7.50 11.01 3.16
C VAL A 43 7.52 11.97 4.35
N ARG A 44 6.49 11.99 5.20
CA ARG A 44 6.49 12.81 6.43
C ARG A 44 7.59 12.40 7.41
N LEU A 45 7.92 11.11 7.49
CA LEU A 45 8.99 10.61 8.35
C LEU A 45 10.39 10.97 7.80
N VAL A 46 10.58 10.86 6.48
CA VAL A 46 11.86 11.20 5.81
C VAL A 46 12.14 12.71 5.80
N TYR A 47 11.09 13.53 5.72
CA TYR A 47 11.19 14.99 5.71
C TYR A 47 10.56 15.61 6.97
N PRO A 48 11.21 15.53 8.15
CA PRO A 48 10.62 15.95 9.43
C PRO A 48 10.67 17.46 9.68
N ARG A 49 11.48 18.23 8.93
CA ARG A 49 11.72 19.65 9.23
C ARG A 49 10.59 20.52 8.69
N TRP A 50 10.24 21.60 9.40
CA TRP A 50 9.14 22.48 9.00
C TRP A 50 9.33 23.08 7.60
N TRP A 51 10.55 23.49 7.24
CA TRP A 51 10.89 24.08 5.94
C TRP A 51 10.81 23.11 4.76
N GLN A 52 10.70 21.80 5.04
CA GLN A 52 10.46 20.76 4.02
C GLN A 52 8.96 20.59 3.72
N ALA A 53 8.09 21.44 4.27
CA ALA A 53 6.65 21.43 3.99
C ALA A 53 6.32 21.46 2.49
N PRO A 54 7.00 22.25 1.64
CA PRO A 54 6.72 22.25 0.20
C PRO A 54 6.92 20.88 -0.46
N ILE A 55 7.99 20.16 -0.08
CA ILE A 55 8.28 18.81 -0.60
C ILE A 55 7.17 17.84 -0.19
N ARG A 56 6.79 17.85 1.09
CA ARG A 56 5.69 17.00 1.60
C ARG A 56 4.39 17.27 0.85
N SER A 57 4.06 18.54 0.63
CA SER A 57 2.85 18.95 -0.08
C SER A 57 2.86 18.51 -1.54
N ALA A 58 3.97 18.73 -2.26
CA ALA A 58 4.11 18.35 -3.66
C ALA A 58 3.98 16.82 -3.85
N VAL A 59 4.68 16.02 -3.04
CA VAL A 59 4.62 14.55 -3.13
C VAL A 59 3.23 14.03 -2.74
N SER A 60 2.64 14.56 -1.67
CA SER A 60 1.29 14.14 -1.25
C SER A 60 0.23 14.46 -2.31
N ALA A 61 0.33 15.63 -2.95
CA ALA A 61 -0.55 16.00 -4.05
C ALA A 61 -0.38 15.06 -5.27
N GLY A 62 0.87 14.73 -5.62
CA GLY A 62 1.17 13.77 -6.69
C GLY A 62 0.59 12.37 -6.42
N LEU A 63 0.75 11.86 -5.20
CA LEU A 63 0.18 10.56 -4.78
C LEU A 63 -1.35 10.57 -4.84
N ALA A 64 -1.99 11.65 -4.36
CA ALA A 64 -3.44 11.79 -4.41
C ALA A 64 -3.98 11.85 -5.86
N ALA A 65 -3.30 12.58 -6.74
CA ALA A 65 -3.65 12.66 -8.16
C ALA A 65 -3.52 11.28 -8.84
N ARG A 66 -2.40 10.59 -8.60
CA ARG A 66 -2.16 9.24 -9.14
C ARG A 66 -3.21 8.24 -8.68
N ARG A 67 -3.54 8.21 -7.39
CA ARG A 67 -4.60 7.36 -6.83
C ARG A 67 -5.92 7.55 -7.56
N ARG A 68 -6.33 8.81 -7.79
CA ARG A 68 -7.59 9.13 -8.48
C ARG A 68 -7.56 8.63 -9.92
N ALA A 69 -6.45 8.80 -10.63
CA ALA A 69 -6.29 8.34 -12.01
C ALA A 69 -6.35 6.80 -12.10
N GLU A 70 -5.68 6.09 -11.20
CA GLU A 70 -5.68 4.62 -11.15
C GLU A 70 -7.09 4.07 -10.86
N VAL A 71 -7.81 4.65 -9.88
CA VAL A 71 -9.22 4.27 -9.60
C VAL A 71 -10.13 4.56 -10.79
N ALA A 72 -9.95 5.70 -11.46
CA ALA A 72 -10.72 6.03 -12.66
C ALA A 72 -10.44 5.03 -13.80
N ALA A 73 -9.17 4.68 -14.04
CA ALA A 73 -8.78 3.71 -15.06
C ALA A 73 -9.35 2.30 -14.77
N SER A 74 -9.31 1.85 -13.51
CA SER A 74 -9.90 0.57 -13.10
C SER A 74 -11.41 0.51 -13.33
N ARG A 75 -12.11 1.64 -13.30
CA ARG A 75 -13.55 1.71 -13.63
C ARG A 75 -13.83 1.68 -15.13
N HIS A 76 -12.94 2.22 -15.95
CA HIS A 76 -13.12 2.25 -17.42
C HIS A 76 -12.77 0.93 -18.11
N GLY A 77 -11.86 0.12 -17.56
CA GLY A 77 -11.51 -1.20 -18.10
C GLY A 77 -12.51 -2.33 -17.75
N ALA A 78 -13.62 -2.00 -17.11
CA ALA A 78 -14.68 -2.94 -16.72
C ALA A 78 -15.88 -2.95 -17.71
N HIS A 79 -15.70 -2.37 -18.90
CA HIS A 79 -16.65 -2.38 -20.02
C HIS A 79 -16.02 -3.10 -21.22
#